data_AF-T1IU26-F1
#
_entry.id   AF-T1IU26-F1
#
_cell.length_a   1.000
_cell.length_b   1.000
_cell.length_c   1.000
_cell.angle_alpha   90.00
_cell.angle_beta   90.00
_cell.angle_gamma   90.00
#
_symmetry.space_group_name_H-M   'P 1'
#
loop_
_entity.id
_entity.type
_entity.pdbx_description
1 polymer ?
#
loop_
_entity_poly.entity_id
_entity_poly.type
_entity_poly.pdbx_seq_one_letter_code
_entity_poly.pdbx_strand_id
1 'polypeptide(L)'
;MTIDVKSRVRYELEITRDFRDLTVIWRVKQVVGDGISRVKGVVDLQWYLVGNMKVFWLNFENLSSLFNLAFLADVHASTSPNLMFIGKSVIYKNLSNTLEISETKFEYLNTTQNPCVTENEEIECFNKWIIDQLQTSDIECRWPFMNSTLPFCNSLLEAEQLKHIILQRQFAQKDFNCKRPCTVTLFSLQTIYGSEKQSGITIAVTFSTNTRQIVSEYFIYPFSALVSDLGGSIGLFLGVSLLSFMKFVHGTLMKI
;
A
#
# COMPACT_ATOMS: atom_id res chain seq x y z
N MET A 1 -12.11 -12.11 -2.45
CA MET A 1 -12.59 -12.70 -1.18
C MET A 1 -14.01 -12.21 -0.99
N THR A 2 -14.98 -13.12 -1.02
CA THR A 2 -16.42 -12.82 -1.02
C THR A 2 -16.87 -12.53 0.40
N ILE A 3 -17.34 -11.30 0.66
CA ILE A 3 -17.87 -10.90 1.96
C ILE A 3 -19.38 -11.17 1.97
N ASP A 4 -19.83 -12.05 2.86
CA ASP A 4 -21.25 -12.29 3.16
C ASP A 4 -21.75 -11.19 4.10
N VAL A 5 -22.76 -10.42 3.69
CA VAL A 5 -23.25 -9.23 4.39
C VAL A 5 -24.74 -9.38 4.73
N LYS A 6 -25.05 -9.50 6.02
CA LYS A 6 -26.41 -9.38 6.56
C LYS A 6 -26.85 -7.91 6.68
N SER A 7 -27.03 -7.28 5.51
CA SER A 7 -28.01 -6.23 5.21
C SER A 7 -27.82 -5.87 3.72
N ARG A 8 -28.72 -6.36 2.86
CA ARG A 8 -28.57 -6.24 1.40
C ARG A 8 -28.97 -4.85 0.93
N VAL A 9 -27.99 -3.95 0.78
CA VAL A 9 -28.02 -2.99 -0.33
C VAL A 9 -27.32 -3.66 -1.49
N ARG A 10 -28.04 -3.91 -2.58
CA ARG A 10 -27.45 -4.47 -3.79
C ARG A 10 -26.94 -3.29 -4.61
N TYR A 11 -25.65 -3.28 -4.93
CA TYR A 11 -25.10 -2.31 -5.87
C TYR A 11 -24.99 -2.98 -7.24
N GLU A 12 -25.53 -2.33 -8.26
CA GLU A 12 -25.32 -2.74 -9.65
C GLU A 12 -24.15 -1.94 -10.21
N LEU A 13 -23.18 -2.68 -10.74
CA LEU A 13 -22.00 -2.14 -11.38
C LEU A 13 -22.22 -2.16 -12.89
N GLU A 14 -22.47 -1.00 -13.47
CA GLU A 14 -22.62 -0.85 -14.92
C GLU A 14 -21.30 -0.34 -15.51
N ILE A 15 -20.67 -1.15 -16.36
CA ILE A 15 -19.44 -0.80 -17.07
C ILE A 15 -19.82 -0.25 -18.44
N THR A 16 -19.57 1.03 -18.66
CA THR A 16 -19.71 1.62 -20.00
C THR A 16 -18.32 1.92 -20.56
N ARG A 17 -18.00 1.35 -21.72
CA ARG A 17 -16.78 1.70 -22.47
C ARG A 17 -17.15 2.72 -23.54
N ASP A 18 -16.52 3.89 -23.51
CA ASP A 18 -16.58 4.80 -24.65
C ASP A 18 -15.39 4.52 -25.58
N PHE A 19 -15.70 4.04 -26.77
CA PHE A 19 -14.68 3.69 -27.77
C PHE A 19 -14.06 4.91 -28.46
N ARG A 20 -14.65 6.11 -28.31
CA ARG A 20 -14.11 7.33 -28.92
C ARG A 20 -12.94 7.92 -28.12
N ASP A 21 -13.02 7.85 -26.79
CA ASP A 21 -12.04 8.48 -25.90
C ASP A 21 -11.19 7.48 -25.10
N LEU A 22 -11.34 6.17 -25.36
CA LEU A 22 -10.68 5.08 -24.62
C LEU A 22 -10.88 5.14 -23.10
N THR A 23 -11.95 5.81 -22.65
CA THR A 23 -12.32 5.96 -21.24
C THR A 23 -13.18 4.78 -20.79
N VAL A 24 -12.96 4.33 -19.55
CA VAL A 24 -13.79 3.31 -18.90
C VAL A 24 -14.54 4.00 -17.78
N ILE A 25 -15.87 4.03 -17.88
CA ILE A 25 -16.75 4.62 -16.88
C ILE A 25 -17.41 3.49 -16.11
N TRP A 26 -17.28 3.53 -14.79
CA TRP A 26 -18.00 2.63 -13.91
C TRP A 26 -19.09 3.42 -13.21
N ARG A 27 -20.34 3.00 -13.40
CA ARG A 27 -21.47 3.54 -12.66
C ARG A 27 -21.84 2.54 -11.58
N VAL A 28 -21.83 3.02 -10.34
CA VAL A 28 -22.32 2.25 -9.20
C VAL A 28 -23.73 2.76 -8.89
N LYS A 29 -24.74 1.95 -9.22
CA LYS A 29 -26.15 2.26 -8.92
C LYS A 29 -26.55 1.56 -7.64
N GLN A 30 -27.08 2.31 -6.68
CA GLN A 30 -27.73 1.71 -5.52
C GLN A 30 -29.07 1.11 -5.97
N VAL A 31 -29.21 -0.21 -5.88
CA VAL A 31 -30.52 -0.89 -6.03
C VAL A 31 -31.17 -0.85 -4.65
N VAL A 32 -32.31 -0.16 -4.59
CA VAL A 32 -33.05 0.13 -3.35
C VAL A 32 -33.33 -1.17 -2.58
N GLY A 33 -32.95 -1.18 -1.29
CA GLY A 33 -33.45 -2.12 -0.30
C GLY A 33 -34.24 -1.33 0.74
N ASP A 34 -35.50 -1.72 0.99
CA ASP A 34 -36.35 -1.10 2.00
C ASP A 34 -35.77 -1.33 3.40
N GLY A 35 -35.12 -0.31 3.96
CA GLY A 35 -34.63 -0.35 5.33
C GLY A 35 -33.73 0.82 5.69
N ILE A 36 -34.12 1.59 6.71
CA ILE A 36 -33.30 2.63 7.34
C ILE A 36 -32.15 1.93 8.08
N SER A 37 -31.04 1.73 7.40
CA SER A 37 -29.79 1.28 8.00
C SER A 37 -28.68 2.23 7.60
N ARG A 38 -27.80 2.59 8.54
CA ARG A 38 -26.56 3.32 8.24
C ARG A 38 -25.62 2.34 7.53
N VAL A 39 -25.65 2.33 6.20
CA VAL A 39 -24.86 1.39 5.41
C VAL A 39 -23.50 1.99 5.10
N LYS A 40 -22.45 1.36 5.63
CA LYS A 40 -21.06 1.57 5.20
C LYS A 40 -20.80 0.60 4.05
N GLY A 41 -20.96 1.06 2.82
CA GLY A 41 -20.56 0.30 1.63
C GLY A 41 -19.05 0.43 1.42
N VAL A 42 -18.35 -0.70 1.26
CA VAL A 42 -16.98 -0.73 0.74
C VAL A 42 -17.08 -1.20 -0.71
N VAL A 43 -16.52 -0.43 -1.63
CA VAL A 43 -16.45 -0.77 -3.05
C VAL A 43 -14.98 -0.99 -3.38
N ASP A 44 -14.59 -2.26 -3.53
CA ASP A 44 -13.24 -2.62 -3.95
C ASP A 44 -13.19 -2.69 -5.48
N LEU A 45 -12.33 -1.87 -6.08
CA LEU A 45 -12.11 -1.82 -7.52
C LEU A 45 -10.67 -2.19 -7.81
N GLN A 46 -10.46 -3.17 -8.70
CA GLN A 46 -9.14 -3.54 -9.19
C GLN A 46 -8.99 -3.04 -10.62
N TRP A 47 -7.88 -2.35 -10.90
CA TRP A 47 -7.52 -1.93 -12.26
C TRP A 47 -6.06 -2.29 -12.54
N TYR A 48 -5.77 -2.48 -13.83
CA TYR A 48 -4.43 -2.76 -14.33
C TYR A 48 -4.06 -1.65 -15.31
N LEU A 49 -2.96 -0.93 -15.07
CA LEU A 49 -2.44 0.04 -16.02
C LEU A 49 -1.72 -0.71 -17.15
N VAL A 50 -2.23 -0.61 -18.38
CA VAL A 50 -1.58 -1.14 -19.58
C VAL A 50 -1.52 -0.01 -20.62
N GLY A 51 -0.36 0.63 -20.78
CA GLY A 51 -0.13 1.67 -21.78
C GLY A 51 -0.33 3.11 -21.29
N ASN A 52 -0.73 4.02 -22.20
CA ASN A 52 -0.88 5.46 -21.94
C ASN A 52 -1.77 5.77 -20.72
N MET A 53 -1.45 6.84 -19.99
CA MET A 53 -2.24 7.34 -18.85
C MET A 53 -3.70 7.48 -19.22
N LYS A 54 -4.55 6.61 -18.64
CA LYS A 54 -6.01 6.67 -18.78
C LYS A 54 -6.59 7.22 -17.50
N VAL A 55 -7.39 8.27 -17.62
CA VAL A 55 -8.22 8.77 -16.52
C VAL A 55 -9.39 7.80 -16.34
N PHE A 56 -9.57 7.38 -15.10
CA PHE A 56 -10.64 6.47 -14.71
C PHE A 56 -11.74 7.26 -13.99
N TRP A 57 -13.00 7.07 -14.38
CA TRP A 57 -14.12 7.82 -13.81
C TRP A 57 -15.07 6.90 -13.04
N LEU A 58 -15.35 7.26 -11.79
CA LEU A 58 -16.37 6.66 -10.94
C LEU A 58 -17.47 7.66 -10.68
N ASN A 59 -18.69 7.31 -11.11
CA ASN A 59 -19.87 8.12 -10.85
C ASN A 59 -20.81 7.36 -9.92
N PHE A 60 -21.13 8.01 -8.80
CA PHE A 60 -22.14 7.52 -7.86
C PHE A 60 -23.39 8.37 -7.98
N GLU A 61 -24.46 7.74 -8.47
CA GLU A 61 -25.78 8.35 -8.64
C GLU A 61 -26.70 7.94 -7.47
N ASN A 62 -27.63 8.82 -7.10
CA ASN A 62 -28.70 8.55 -6.12
C ASN A 62 -28.24 8.18 -4.68
N LEU A 63 -27.08 8.64 -4.23
CA LEU A 63 -26.72 8.60 -2.81
C LEU A 63 -27.62 9.57 -2.02
N SER A 64 -28.45 9.01 -1.14
CA SER A 64 -29.48 9.73 -0.35
C SER A 64 -28.99 11.06 0.25
N SER A 65 -29.84 12.09 0.24
CA SER A 65 -29.50 13.47 0.65
C SER A 65 -29.26 13.64 2.15
N LEU A 66 -29.53 12.62 2.97
CA LEU A 66 -29.44 12.69 4.44
C LEU A 66 -28.02 12.77 4.98
N PHE A 67 -27.02 12.60 4.11
CA PHE A 67 -25.62 12.61 4.46
C PHE A 67 -24.91 13.75 3.72
N ASN A 68 -24.58 14.84 4.44
CA ASN A 68 -23.56 15.82 4.05
C ASN A 68 -22.14 15.20 4.09
N LEU A 69 -22.02 13.92 3.76
CA LEU A 69 -20.83 13.13 4.02
C LEU A 69 -19.79 13.40 2.94
N ALA A 70 -18.65 13.90 3.39
CA ALA A 70 -17.37 13.61 2.80
C ALA A 70 -17.14 12.09 2.79
N PHE A 71 -16.69 11.55 1.67
CA PHE A 71 -16.23 10.16 1.56
C PHE A 71 -14.72 10.12 1.74
N LEU A 72 -14.19 8.97 2.18
CA LEU A 72 -12.75 8.76 2.23
C LEU A 72 -12.37 7.78 1.13
N ALA A 73 -11.45 8.21 0.27
CA ALA A 73 -10.82 7.36 -0.72
C ALA A 73 -9.42 6.97 -0.26
N ASP A 74 -9.03 5.75 -0.57
CA ASP A 74 -7.73 5.18 -0.23
C ASP A 74 -7.26 4.34 -1.44
N VAL A 75 -5.96 4.31 -1.69
CA VAL A 75 -5.36 3.59 -2.82
C VAL A 75 -4.20 2.77 -2.31
N HIS A 76 -4.29 1.46 -2.55
CA HIS A 76 -3.28 0.49 -2.16
C HIS A 76 -2.93 -0.42 -3.34
N ALA A 77 -1.73 -1.00 -3.32
CA ALA A 77 -1.38 -2.07 -4.23
C ALA A 77 -2.22 -3.30 -3.89
N SER A 78 -2.58 -4.11 -4.90
CA SER A 78 -3.30 -5.37 -4.69
C SER A 78 -2.54 -6.37 -3.80
N THR A 79 -1.22 -6.20 -3.68
CA THR A 79 -0.33 -7.03 -2.87
C THR A 79 -0.08 -6.47 -1.47
N SER A 80 -0.36 -5.18 -1.25
CA SER A 80 -0.06 -4.50 0.02
C SER A 80 -0.90 -5.09 1.14
N PRO A 81 -0.35 -5.21 2.37
CA PRO A 81 -1.20 -5.30 3.56
C PRO A 81 -2.22 -4.18 3.50
N ASN A 82 -3.47 -4.48 3.86
CA ASN A 82 -4.46 -3.45 4.15
C ASN A 82 -4.03 -2.67 5.40
N LEU A 83 -3.04 -1.79 5.26
CA LEU A 83 -2.68 -0.80 6.26
C LEU A 83 -3.81 0.22 6.26
N MET A 84 -4.81 -0.06 7.10
CA MET A 84 -6.15 0.52 7.07
C MET A 84 -6.22 2.05 7.30
N PHE A 85 -5.08 2.73 7.42
CA PHE A 85 -4.98 4.07 8.00
C PHE A 85 -3.98 5.02 7.33
N ILE A 86 -3.34 4.64 6.23
CA ILE A 86 -2.31 5.50 5.61
C ILE A 86 -2.87 6.13 4.33
N GLY A 87 -2.89 7.47 4.28
CA GLY A 87 -3.06 8.20 3.01
C GLY A 87 -4.49 8.35 2.49
N LYS A 88 -5.46 8.71 3.33
CA LYS A 88 -6.85 8.90 2.88
C LYS A 88 -7.07 10.29 2.25
N SER A 89 -7.73 10.30 1.11
CA SER A 89 -8.26 11.51 0.49
C SER A 89 -9.72 11.73 0.90
N VAL A 90 -10.10 12.99 1.10
CA VAL A 90 -11.48 13.39 1.29
C VAL A 90 -12.13 13.67 -0.06
N ILE A 91 -13.29 13.06 -0.31
CA ILE A 91 -14.10 13.25 -1.50
C ILE A 91 -15.35 14.03 -1.11
N TYR A 92 -15.59 15.15 -1.78
CA TYR A 92 -16.77 15.97 -1.54
C TYR A 92 -17.87 15.69 -2.55
N LYS A 93 -19.10 15.65 -2.05
CA LYS A 93 -20.30 15.57 -2.88
C LYS A 93 -20.50 16.86 -3.68
N ASN A 94 -21.06 16.73 -4.87
CA ASN A 94 -21.36 17.82 -5.81
C ASN A 94 -20.14 18.58 -6.36
N LEU A 95 -18.93 18.09 -6.08
CA LEU A 95 -17.70 18.56 -6.71
C LEU A 95 -17.16 17.45 -7.60
N SER A 96 -16.44 17.85 -8.66
CA SER A 96 -15.57 16.92 -9.36
C SER A 96 -14.34 16.66 -8.48
N ASN A 97 -14.05 15.41 -8.15
CA ASN A 97 -12.90 15.04 -7.34
C ASN A 97 -11.89 14.29 -8.21
N THR A 98 -10.75 14.90 -8.51
CA THR A 98 -9.66 14.23 -9.21
C THR A 98 -8.63 13.76 -8.19
N LEU A 99 -8.47 12.45 -8.07
CA LEU A 99 -7.42 11.78 -7.31
C LEU A 99 -6.20 11.59 -8.21
N GLU A 100 -5.17 12.39 -7.94
CA GLU A 100 -3.86 12.21 -8.54
C GLU A 100 -3.03 11.27 -7.67
N ILE A 101 -2.58 10.18 -8.29
CA ILE A 101 -1.78 9.13 -7.67
C ILE A 101 -0.33 9.31 -8.13
N SER A 102 0.59 9.34 -7.17
CA SER A 102 2.03 9.21 -7.44
C SER A 102 2.53 7.91 -6.82
N GLU A 103 3.33 7.15 -7.57
CA GLU A 103 3.89 5.89 -7.10
C GLU A 103 5.39 6.01 -6.82
N THR A 104 5.79 5.59 -5.62
CA THR A 104 7.20 5.46 -5.23
C THR A 104 7.47 4.03 -4.77
N LYS A 105 8.36 3.33 -5.48
CA LYS A 105 8.86 2.01 -5.10
C LYS A 105 10.16 2.14 -4.32
N PHE A 106 10.23 1.51 -3.16
CA PHE A 106 11.44 1.38 -2.36
C PHE A 106 11.97 -0.05 -2.46
N GLU A 107 13.27 -0.20 -2.72
CA GLU A 107 13.97 -1.47 -2.74
C GLU A 107 15.10 -1.44 -1.71
N TYR A 108 14.90 -2.15 -0.62
CA TYR A 108 15.81 -2.17 0.51
C TYR A 108 16.81 -3.32 0.42
N LEU A 109 18.03 -3.09 0.88
CA LEU A 109 19.03 -4.15 0.96
C LEU A 109 18.77 -5.03 2.17
N ASN A 110 18.81 -6.34 1.94
CA ASN A 110 18.81 -7.30 3.04
C ASN A 110 20.21 -7.39 3.64
N THR A 111 20.38 -6.89 4.86
CA THR A 111 21.67 -6.90 5.57
C THR A 111 21.54 -7.56 6.93
N THR A 112 22.67 -7.96 7.53
CA THR A 112 22.67 -8.52 8.89
C THR A 112 22.23 -7.52 9.95
N GLN A 113 22.50 -6.22 9.73
CA GLN A 113 22.13 -5.14 10.64
C GLN A 113 20.66 -4.72 10.45
N ASN A 114 20.21 -4.63 9.20
CA ASN A 114 18.86 -4.27 8.82
C ASN A 114 18.28 -5.37 7.92
N PRO A 115 17.81 -6.50 8.49
CA PRO A 115 17.22 -7.56 7.70
C PRO A 115 15.85 -7.13 7.20
N CYS A 116 15.53 -7.51 5.97
CA CYS A 116 14.21 -7.32 5.39
C CYS A 116 13.59 -8.67 5.03
N VAL A 117 12.26 -8.69 4.93
CA VAL A 117 11.45 -9.89 4.66
C VAL A 117 10.65 -9.74 3.37
N THR A 118 9.91 -10.77 2.99
CA THR A 118 8.93 -10.66 1.91
C THR A 118 7.68 -9.91 2.40
N GLU A 119 6.92 -9.34 1.46
CA GLU A 119 5.66 -8.63 1.75
C GLU A 119 4.65 -9.54 2.49
N ASN A 120 4.55 -10.81 2.09
CA ASN A 120 3.66 -11.77 2.75
C ASN A 120 4.07 -12.03 4.21
N GLU A 121 5.37 -12.19 4.49
CA GLU A 121 5.87 -12.39 5.85
C GLU A 121 5.60 -11.17 6.74
N GLU A 122 5.73 -9.96 6.20
CA GLU A 122 5.34 -8.73 6.91
C GLU A 122 3.84 -8.72 7.20
N ILE A 123 2.99 -9.00 6.20
CA ILE A 123 1.53 -9.05 6.35
C ILE A 123 1.13 -10.04 7.44
N GLU A 124 1.67 -11.25 7.39
CA GLU A 124 1.40 -12.30 8.38
C GLU A 124 1.84 -11.86 9.78
N CYS A 125 3.02 -11.26 9.89
CA CYS A 125 3.56 -10.77 11.15
C CYS A 125 2.71 -9.62 11.73
N PHE A 126 2.27 -8.67 10.90
CA PHE A 126 1.42 -7.56 11.30
C PHE A 126 0.01 -8.03 11.70
N ASN A 127 -0.59 -8.93 10.94
CA ASN A 127 -1.89 -9.53 11.28
C ASN A 127 -1.82 -10.28 12.61
N LYS A 128 -0.74 -11.05 12.82
CA LYS A 128 -0.50 -11.73 14.09
C LYS A 128 -0.40 -10.74 15.25
N TRP A 129 0.38 -9.68 15.09
CA TRP A 129 0.49 -8.65 16.13
C TRP A 129 -0.84 -7.97 16.43
N ILE A 130 -1.64 -7.62 15.41
CA ILE A 130 -2.99 -7.08 15.66
C ILE A 130 -3.80 -8.06 16.50
N ILE A 131 -3.81 -9.35 16.14
CA ILE A 131 -4.54 -10.37 16.89
C ILE A 131 -4.03 -10.47 18.33
N ASP A 132 -2.71 -10.44 18.54
CA ASP A 132 -2.11 -10.44 19.87
C ASP A 132 -2.51 -9.18 20.66
N GLN A 133 -2.59 -8.02 20.01
CA GLN A 133 -3.09 -6.78 20.62
C GLN A 133 -4.57 -6.88 20.99
N LEU A 134 -5.40 -7.59 20.23
CA LEU A 134 -6.81 -7.80 20.57
C LEU A 134 -7.00 -8.65 21.83
N GLN A 135 -6.00 -9.43 22.26
CA GLN A 135 -6.10 -10.27 23.46
C GLN A 135 -5.86 -9.48 24.76
N THR A 136 -5.56 -8.19 24.70
CA THR A 136 -5.41 -7.36 25.89
C THR A 136 -6.76 -7.03 26.52
N SER A 137 -6.78 -6.82 27.84
CA SER A 137 -8.01 -6.67 28.64
C SER A 137 -8.85 -5.43 28.33
N ASP A 138 -8.34 -4.48 27.56
CA ASP A 138 -8.98 -3.22 27.19
C ASP A 138 -9.73 -3.29 25.83
N ILE A 139 -9.69 -4.42 25.14
CA ILE A 139 -10.39 -4.61 23.86
C ILE A 139 -11.45 -5.70 24.01
N GLU A 140 -12.71 -5.29 23.89
CA GLU A 140 -13.86 -6.18 24.09
C GLU A 140 -14.50 -6.66 22.78
N CYS A 141 -14.14 -6.05 21.65
CA CYS A 141 -14.75 -6.34 20.35
C CYS A 141 -13.72 -6.38 19.21
N ARG A 142 -14.13 -6.93 18.06
CA ARG A 142 -13.33 -6.98 16.83
C ARG A 142 -14.07 -6.44 15.62
N TRP A 143 -13.32 -6.09 14.58
CA TRP A 143 -13.89 -5.79 13.27
C TRP A 143 -14.26 -7.06 12.48
N PRO A 144 -15.18 -6.95 11.50
CA PRO A 144 -15.65 -8.08 10.69
C PRO A 144 -14.56 -8.89 9.98
N PHE A 145 -13.47 -8.24 9.57
CA PHE A 145 -12.36 -8.85 8.82
C PHE A 145 -11.23 -9.37 9.71
N MET A 146 -11.30 -9.17 11.02
CA MET A 146 -10.28 -9.67 11.95
C MET A 146 -10.59 -11.11 12.34
N ASN A 147 -9.58 -11.99 12.29
CA ASN A 147 -9.71 -13.37 12.73
C ASN A 147 -9.43 -13.49 14.24
N SER A 148 -10.46 -13.28 15.06
CA SER A 148 -10.38 -13.34 16.53
C SER A 148 -11.65 -13.95 17.12
N THR A 149 -11.56 -14.48 18.34
CA THR A 149 -12.68 -15.04 19.11
C THR A 149 -13.59 -13.99 19.74
N LEU A 150 -13.16 -12.73 19.79
CA LEU A 150 -13.94 -11.62 20.32
C LEU A 150 -15.27 -11.43 19.55
N PRO A 151 -16.33 -10.92 20.19
CA PRO A 151 -17.55 -10.55 19.49
C PRO A 151 -17.29 -9.39 18.52
N PHE A 152 -18.11 -9.28 17.47
CA PHE A 152 -18.07 -8.11 16.61
C PHE A 152 -18.47 -6.86 17.39
N CYS A 153 -17.86 -5.71 17.07
CA CYS A 153 -18.29 -4.44 17.64
C CYS A 153 -19.75 -4.16 17.24
N ASN A 154 -20.58 -3.86 18.23
CA ASN A 154 -22.03 -3.72 18.07
C ASN A 154 -22.43 -2.30 17.64
N SER A 155 -21.54 -1.33 17.89
CA SER A 155 -21.77 0.08 17.58
C SER A 155 -20.63 0.69 16.78
N LEU A 156 -20.95 1.75 16.04
CA LEU A 156 -19.95 2.56 15.35
C LEU A 156 -18.95 3.19 16.33
N LEU A 157 -19.43 3.53 17.54
CA LEU A 157 -18.62 4.12 18.59
C LEU A 157 -17.55 3.15 19.07
N GLU A 158 -17.92 1.90 19.37
CA GLU A 158 -16.98 0.83 19.72
C GLU A 158 -15.95 0.59 18.61
N ALA A 159 -16.39 0.59 17.34
CA ALA A 159 -15.49 0.40 16.21
C ALA A 159 -14.48 1.56 16.05
N GLU A 160 -14.87 2.80 16.32
CA GLU A 160 -13.97 3.96 16.33
C GLU A 160 -13.05 3.97 17.56
N GLN A 161 -13.53 3.53 18.72
CA GLN A 161 -12.68 3.35 19.90
C GLN A 161 -11.60 2.29 19.66
N LEU A 162 -11.98 1.14 19.12
CA LEU A 162 -11.04 0.09 18.72
C LEU A 162 -9.99 0.63 17.74
N LYS A 163 -10.43 1.43 16.76
CA LYS A 163 -9.53 2.10 15.81
C LYS A 163 -8.51 2.98 16.51
N HIS A 164 -8.96 3.81 17.44
CA HIS A 164 -8.08 4.71 18.19
C HIS A 164 -7.06 3.92 19.01
N ILE A 165 -7.48 2.84 19.68
CA ILE A 165 -6.59 1.99 20.49
C ILE A 165 -5.53 1.33 19.60
N ILE A 166 -5.92 0.72 18.48
CA ILE A 166 -4.99 0.07 17.54
C ILE A 166 -4.01 1.08 16.97
N LEU A 167 -4.49 2.26 16.53
CA LEU A 167 -3.63 3.32 16.00
C LEU A 167 -2.64 3.83 17.04
N GLN A 168 -3.11 4.11 18.25
CA GLN A 168 -2.27 4.58 19.33
C GLN A 168 -1.16 3.57 19.63
N ARG A 169 -1.47 2.27 19.67
CA ARG A 169 -0.48 1.21 19.88
C ARG A 169 0.49 1.06 18.72
N GLN A 170 -0.01 1.11 17.49
CA GLN A 170 0.81 1.03 16.29
C GLN A 170 1.88 2.12 16.26
N PHE A 171 1.54 3.34 16.71
CA PHE A 171 2.49 4.45 16.77
C PHE A 171 3.28 4.56 18.08
N ALA A 172 2.76 4.05 19.20
CA ALA A 172 3.45 4.10 20.50
C ALA A 172 4.46 2.97 20.68
N GLN A 173 4.23 1.80 20.08
CA GLN A 173 5.09 0.64 20.28
C GLN A 173 6.32 0.74 19.38
N LYS A 174 7.46 1.13 19.98
CA LYS A 174 8.76 1.25 19.30
C LYS A 174 9.33 -0.12 18.88
N ASP A 175 8.89 -1.20 19.52
CA ASP A 175 9.41 -2.56 19.36
C ASP A 175 8.35 -3.51 18.76
N PHE A 176 7.85 -3.15 17.59
CA PHE A 176 7.16 -4.11 16.74
C PHE A 176 8.22 -5.00 16.08
N ASN A 177 8.32 -6.26 16.49
CA ASN A 177 9.36 -7.22 16.04
C ASN A 177 9.25 -7.65 14.58
N CYS A 178 8.32 -7.10 13.80
CA CYS A 178 8.25 -7.45 12.39
C CYS A 178 9.26 -6.64 11.60
N LYS A 179 9.98 -7.35 10.76
CA LYS A 179 10.96 -6.77 9.85
C LYS A 179 10.22 -6.06 8.73
N ARG A 180 10.80 -4.96 8.24
CA ARG A 180 10.33 -4.29 7.03
C ARG A 180 10.47 -5.21 5.81
N PRO A 181 9.64 -5.08 4.77
CA PRO A 181 9.79 -5.89 3.58
C PRO A 181 10.94 -5.33 2.74
N CYS A 182 11.56 -6.14 1.89
CA CYS A 182 12.65 -5.70 1.01
C CYS A 182 12.15 -4.83 -0.15
N THR A 183 10.85 -4.86 -0.44
CA THR A 183 10.25 -4.05 -1.49
C THR A 183 8.95 -3.47 -0.96
N VAL A 184 8.81 -2.15 -1.02
CA VAL A 184 7.59 -1.42 -0.64
C VAL A 184 7.16 -0.57 -1.81
N THR A 185 5.86 -0.52 -2.10
CA THR A 185 5.29 0.46 -3.02
C THR A 185 4.39 1.39 -2.24
N LEU A 186 4.75 2.68 -2.16
CA LEU A 186 3.96 3.71 -1.53
C LEU A 186 3.21 4.52 -2.59
N PHE A 187 1.93 4.77 -2.34
CA PHE A 187 1.12 5.67 -3.14
C PHE A 187 0.91 6.97 -2.38
N SER A 188 1.22 8.09 -3.02
CA SER A 188 0.83 9.41 -2.55
C SER A 188 -0.43 9.85 -3.28
N LEU A 189 -1.41 10.30 -2.51
CA LEU A 189 -2.69 10.78 -3.03
C LEU A 189 -2.79 12.28 -2.87
N GLN A 190 -3.02 12.97 -3.98
CA GLN A 190 -3.40 14.37 -4.01
C GLN A 190 -4.81 14.50 -4.57
N THR A 191 -5.61 15.40 -4.02
CA THR A 191 -6.99 15.60 -4.46
C THR A 191 -7.16 17.00 -4.98
N ILE A 192 -7.61 17.08 -6.22
CA ILE A 192 -7.93 18.32 -6.91
C ILE A 192 -9.45 18.38 -7.02
N TYR A 193 -10.02 19.46 -6.51
CA TYR A 193 -11.45 19.70 -6.58
C TYR A 193 -11.76 20.61 -7.76
N GLY A 194 -12.62 20.15 -8.67
CA GLY A 194 -13.18 20.99 -9.70
C GLY A 194 -14.21 21.96 -9.12
N SER A 195 -14.24 23.18 -9.66
CA SER A 195 -15.21 24.22 -9.27
C SER A 195 -16.60 24.01 -9.86
N GLU A 196 -16.73 23.12 -10.85
CA GLU A 196 -18.00 22.84 -11.51
C GLU A 196 -18.90 22.00 -10.61
N LYS A 197 -20.12 22.49 -10.37
CA LYS A 197 -21.12 21.77 -9.59
C LYS A 197 -21.61 20.57 -10.39
N GLN A 198 -21.44 19.39 -9.83
CA GLN A 198 -21.94 18.16 -10.45
C GLN A 198 -23.16 17.61 -9.70
N SER A 199 -24.07 16.98 -10.43
CA SER A 199 -25.18 16.24 -9.83
C SER A 199 -24.70 14.84 -9.42
N GLY A 200 -24.14 14.74 -8.21
CA GLY A 200 -23.68 13.47 -7.64
C GLY A 200 -22.24 13.51 -7.14
N ILE A 201 -21.59 12.35 -7.11
CA ILE A 201 -20.18 12.22 -6.75
C ILE A 201 -19.46 11.65 -7.96
N THR A 202 -18.52 12.43 -8.45
CA THR A 202 -17.65 12.04 -9.56
C THR A 202 -16.24 12.01 -9.05
N ILE A 203 -15.60 10.85 -9.18
CA ILE A 203 -14.20 10.63 -8.81
C ILE A 203 -13.45 10.28 -10.08
N ALA A 204 -12.55 11.16 -10.50
CA ALA A 204 -11.55 10.85 -11.50
C ALA A 204 -10.31 10.31 -10.79
N VAL A 205 -9.73 9.21 -11.25
CA VAL A 205 -8.47 8.67 -10.76
C VAL A 205 -7.46 8.73 -11.89
N THR A 206 -6.32 9.38 -11.64
CA THR A 206 -5.25 9.53 -12.62
C THR A 206 -3.90 9.40 -11.95
N PHE A 207 -2.88 9.01 -12.72
CA PHE A 207 -1.50 9.17 -12.28
C PHE A 207 -1.07 10.63 -12.47
N SER A 208 -0.29 11.15 -11.53
CA SER A 208 0.27 12.51 -11.60
C SER A 208 1.31 12.61 -12.72
N THR A 209 2.08 11.55 -12.95
CA THR A 209 3.12 11.48 -13.98
C THR A 209 3.15 10.11 -14.67
N ASN A 210 3.74 10.07 -15.87
CA ASN A 210 4.08 8.83 -16.58
C ASN A 210 5.33 8.13 -16.01
N THR A 211 5.90 8.65 -14.93
CA THR A 211 7.18 8.20 -14.38
C THR A 211 6.95 7.52 -13.04
N ARG A 212 7.55 6.34 -12.86
CA ARG A 212 7.60 5.66 -11.58
C ARG A 212 8.90 6.00 -10.86
N GLN A 213 8.82 6.46 -9.62
CA GLN A 213 10.01 6.69 -8.81
C GLN A 213 10.46 5.37 -8.18
N ILE A 214 11.72 4.99 -8.38
CA ILE A 214 12.33 3.82 -7.76
C ILE A 214 13.51 4.30 -6.90
N VAL A 215 13.47 3.99 -5.61
CA VAL A 215 14.48 4.33 -4.62
C VAL A 215 15.09 3.02 -4.12
N SER A 216 16.27 2.68 -4.63
CA SER A 216 16.96 1.43 -4.29
C SER A 216 18.17 1.69 -3.39
N GLU A 217 18.30 0.93 -2.31
CA GLU A 217 19.50 0.88 -1.49
C GLU A 217 20.58 0.05 -2.21
N TYR A 218 21.83 0.51 -2.15
CA TYR A 218 22.99 -0.20 -2.67
C TYR A 218 24.17 -0.06 -1.72
N PHE A 219 25.11 -1.01 -1.76
CA PHE A 219 26.35 -0.90 -1.01
C PHE A 219 27.19 0.21 -1.63
N ILE A 220 27.45 1.28 -0.86
CA ILE A 220 28.33 2.38 -1.30
C ILE A 220 29.75 1.86 -1.59
N TYR A 221 30.17 0.82 -0.86
CA TYR A 221 31.49 0.23 -0.98
C TYR A 221 31.39 -1.31 -0.92
N PRO A 222 31.21 -1.98 -2.07
CA PRO A 222 31.15 -3.44 -2.11
C PRO A 222 32.53 -4.05 -1.80
N PHE A 223 32.56 -5.31 -1.35
CA PHE A 223 33.81 -6.01 -1.04
C PHE A 223 34.80 -6.06 -2.22
N SER A 224 34.29 -6.07 -3.46
CA SER A 224 35.13 -5.98 -4.66
C SER A 224 35.91 -4.66 -4.75
N ALA A 225 35.30 -3.54 -4.36
CA ALA A 225 35.98 -2.24 -4.29
C ALA A 225 37.06 -2.26 -3.20
N LEU A 226 36.77 -2.85 -2.03
CA LEU A 226 37.76 -3.03 -0.97
C LEU A 226 38.99 -3.81 -1.44
N VAL A 227 38.77 -4.95 -2.10
CA VAL A 227 39.85 -5.79 -2.62
C VAL A 227 40.63 -5.05 -3.72
N SER A 228 39.94 -4.28 -4.56
CA SER A 228 40.57 -3.47 -5.60
C SER A 228 41.48 -2.38 -5.02
N ASP A 229 41.02 -1.66 -3.99
CA ASP A 229 41.79 -0.57 -3.40
C ASP A 229 42.98 -1.09 -2.58
N LEU A 230 42.79 -2.21 -1.85
CA LEU A 230 43.88 -2.91 -1.18
C LEU A 230 44.89 -3.47 -2.18
N GLY A 231 44.42 -4.12 -3.24
CA GLY A 231 45.26 -4.68 -4.29
C GLY A 231 46.03 -3.60 -5.05
N GLY A 232 45.39 -2.47 -5.34
CA GLY A 232 46.02 -1.29 -5.95
C GLY A 232 47.10 -0.69 -5.05
N SER A 233 46.81 -0.52 -3.75
CA SER A 233 47.77 0.01 -2.78
C SER A 233 48.98 -0.93 -2.61
N ILE A 234 48.74 -2.22 -2.41
CA ILE A 234 49.80 -3.23 -2.27
C ILE A 234 50.64 -3.30 -3.55
N GLY A 235 50.00 -3.31 -4.72
CA GLY A 235 50.67 -3.34 -6.01
C GLY A 235 51.54 -2.11 -6.25
N LEU A 236 51.08 -0.92 -5.84
CA LEU A 236 51.83 0.33 -5.93
C LEU A 236 53.04 0.35 -4.99
N PHE A 237 52.85 -0.02 -3.72
CA PHE A 237 53.92 0.06 -2.71
C PHE A 237 54.99 -1.02 -2.86
N LEU A 238 54.61 -2.24 -3.24
CA LEU A 238 55.56 -3.35 -3.39
C LEU A 238 56.10 -3.49 -4.82
N GLY A 239 55.46 -2.85 -5.82
CA GLY A 239 55.73 -3.12 -7.24
C GLY A 239 55.39 -4.55 -7.66
N VAL A 240 54.70 -5.30 -6.79
CA VAL A 240 54.33 -6.70 -7.01
C VAL A 240 52.93 -6.71 -7.64
N SER A 241 52.88 -7.00 -8.93
CA SER A 241 51.61 -7.27 -9.61
C SER A 241 51.09 -8.66 -9.22
N LEU A 242 49.78 -8.90 -9.39
CA LEU A 242 49.17 -10.22 -9.20
C LEU A 242 49.92 -11.34 -9.96
N LEU A 243 50.48 -11.01 -11.14
CA LEU A 243 51.29 -11.93 -11.93
C LEU A 243 52.62 -12.30 -11.25
N SER A 244 53.27 -11.34 -10.57
CA SER A 244 54.47 -11.61 -9.78
C SER A 244 54.18 -12.52 -8.60
N PHE A 245 53.04 -12.31 -7.93
CA PHE A 245 52.58 -13.19 -6.85
C PHE A 245 52.28 -14.62 -7.35
N MET A 246 51.54 -14.75 -8.45
CA MET A 246 51.22 -16.06 -9.05
C MET A 246 52.49 -16.81 -9.49
N LYS A 247 53.49 -16.11 -10.04
CA LYS A 247 54.79 -16.71 -10.37
C LYS A 247 55.54 -17.23 -9.14
N PHE A 248 55.53 -16.46 -8.05
CA PHE A 248 56.16 -16.86 -6.79
C PHE A 248 55.48 -18.10 -6.20
N VAL A 249 54.16 -18.11 -6.15
CA VAL A 249 53.37 -19.26 -5.65
C VAL A 249 53.61 -20.49 -6.53
N HIS A 250 53.57 -20.37 -7.85
CA HIS A 250 53.83 -21.51 -8.73
C HIS A 250 55.24 -22.10 -8.52
N GLY A 251 56.26 -21.25 -8.38
CA GLY A 251 57.64 -21.69 -8.15
C GLY A 251 57.89 -22.32 -6.77
N THR A 252 57.09 -21.98 -5.76
CA THR A 252 57.15 -22.61 -4.43
C THR A 252 56.33 -23.90 -4.39
N LEU A 253 55.17 -23.94 -5.06
CA LEU A 253 54.30 -25.11 -5.09
C LEU A 253 54.89 -26.27 -5.92
N MET A 254 55.70 -25.99 -6.94
CA MET A 254 56.44 -27.01 -7.70
C MET A 254 57.71 -27.54 -7.00
N LYS A 255 58.08 -26.97 -5.85
CA LYS A 255 59.23 -27.43 -5.05
C LYS A 255 58.85 -28.34 -3.88
N ILE A 256 57.55 -28.55 -3.66
CA ILE A 256 56.98 -29.53 -2.71
C ILE A 256 56.63 -30.78 -3.50
#